data_AF-A0A1C5HBC8-F1
#
_entry.id   AF-A0A1C5HBC8-F1
#
_cell.length_a   1.000
_cell.length_b   1.000
_cell.length_c   1.000
_cell.angle_alpha   90.00
_cell.angle_beta   90.00
_cell.angle_gamma   90.00
#
_symmetry.space_group_name_H-M   'P 1'
#
loop_
_entity.id
_entity.type
_entity.pdbx_description
1 polymer ?
#
loop_
_entity_poly.entity_id
_entity_poly.type
_entity_poly.pdbx_seq_one_letter_code
_entity_poly.pdbx_strand_id
1 'polypeptide(L)'
;MLALVTPVAGFLLGFLDFVWIKWVPYPLAELGNSTATWAVAAFALGLWVRTGVWRAAVAGVVLLVVAVPSYYLAAALLQGDDLAVITAPTSLLWMASGVLAGVVFGAAGVWARTSGWRRVVAVALPAAVFVEEALRFVGRARAGYPGAWWNVVIDLGLAALLLELVGRTLRVRLLAAVVALPLAVLGTFTFTAVAG
;
A
#
# COMPACT_ATOMS: atom_id res chain seq x y z
N MET A 1 18.93 -5.44 -13.78
CA MET A 1 18.68 -4.46 -12.71
C MET A 1 17.33 -4.68 -12.04
N LEU A 2 16.19 -4.50 -12.73
CA LEU A 2 14.83 -4.76 -12.20
C LEU A 2 14.68 -6.14 -11.52
N ALA A 3 15.18 -7.21 -12.16
CA ALA A 3 15.12 -8.57 -11.61
C ALA A 3 15.83 -8.75 -10.25
N LEU A 4 16.80 -7.90 -9.91
CA LEU A 4 17.51 -7.92 -8.62
C LEU A 4 16.95 -6.89 -7.65
N VAL A 5 16.68 -5.67 -8.14
CA VAL A 5 16.19 -4.56 -7.31
C VAL A 5 14.81 -4.88 -6.73
N THR A 6 13.92 -5.47 -7.51
CA THR A 6 12.55 -5.69 -7.06
C THR A 6 12.43 -6.71 -5.93
N PRO A 7 13.06 -7.92 -5.99
CA PRO A 7 13.07 -8.83 -4.85
C PRO A 7 13.74 -8.24 -3.61
N VAL A 8 14.85 -7.51 -3.78
CA VAL A 8 15.53 -6.85 -2.65
C VAL A 8 14.64 -5.78 -2.03
N ALA A 9 13.96 -4.97 -2.83
CA ALA A 9 13.01 -3.97 -2.35
C ALA A 9 11.81 -4.62 -1.63
N GLY A 10 11.30 -5.74 -2.16
CA GLY A 10 10.26 -6.51 -1.48
C GLY A 10 10.72 -7.07 -0.15
N PHE A 11 11.93 -7.66 -0.11
CA PHE A 11 12.52 -8.16 1.13
C PHE A 11 12.67 -7.05 2.17
N LEU A 12 13.27 -5.92 1.78
CA LEU A 12 13.45 -4.77 2.66
C LEU A 12 12.11 -4.19 3.11
N LEU A 13 11.12 -4.08 2.22
CA LEU A 13 9.78 -3.61 2.58
C LEU A 13 9.19 -4.50 3.67
N GLY A 14 9.06 -5.81 3.44
CA GLY A 14 8.44 -6.70 4.42
C GLY A 14 9.22 -6.81 5.72
N PHE A 15 10.54 -6.97 5.65
CA PHE A 15 11.37 -7.13 6.84
C PHE A 15 11.38 -5.86 7.70
N LEU A 16 11.59 -4.69 7.08
CA LEU A 16 11.63 -3.43 7.81
C LEU A 16 10.24 -2.98 8.27
N ASP A 17 9.18 -3.37 7.58
CA ASP A 17 7.80 -3.12 8.01
C ASP A 17 7.46 -3.88 9.31
N PHE A 18 7.90 -5.13 9.44
CA PHE A 18 7.81 -5.84 10.73
C PHE A 18 8.67 -5.18 11.81
N VAL A 19 9.90 -4.76 11.46
CA VAL A 19 10.77 -4.00 12.37
C VAL A 19 10.15 -2.66 12.77
N TRP A 20 9.33 -2.08 11.91
CA TRP A 20 8.62 -0.86 12.25
C TRP A 20 7.54 -1.13 13.29
N ILE A 21 6.58 -2.01 12.98
CA ILE A 21 5.42 -2.25 13.85
C ILE A 21 5.83 -2.76 15.23
N LYS A 22 6.92 -3.52 15.33
CA LYS A 22 7.35 -4.11 16.60
C LYS A 22 8.02 -3.11 17.55
N TRP A 23 8.67 -2.06 17.05
CA TRP A 23 9.46 -1.15 17.88
C TRP A 23 8.97 0.30 17.89
N VAL A 24 8.19 0.71 16.91
CA VAL A 24 7.61 2.06 16.88
C VAL A 24 6.37 2.09 17.76
N PRO A 25 6.16 3.15 18.59
CA PRO A 25 4.96 3.24 19.41
C PRO A 25 3.71 3.56 18.58
N TYR A 26 2.58 3.10 19.10
CA TYR A 26 1.26 3.50 18.62
C TYR A 26 1.08 5.03 18.73
N PRO A 27 0.43 5.72 17.77
CA PRO A 27 -0.29 5.20 16.59
C PRO A 27 0.58 4.92 15.36
N LEU A 28 1.84 5.38 15.35
CA LEU A 28 2.71 5.27 14.19
C LEU A 28 3.11 3.82 13.86
N ALA A 29 3.05 2.93 14.85
CA ALA A 29 3.26 1.49 14.66
C ALA A 29 2.37 0.89 13.56
N GLU A 30 1.11 1.33 13.45
CA GLU A 30 0.12 0.81 12.49
C GLU A 30 0.43 1.17 11.02
N LEU A 31 1.41 2.05 10.78
CA LEU A 31 1.96 2.22 9.43
C LEU A 31 2.77 0.99 8.99
N GLY A 32 3.32 0.24 9.95
CA GLY A 32 3.76 -1.12 9.72
C GLY A 32 2.54 -2.04 9.65
N ASN A 33 2.57 -3.01 8.75
CA ASN A 33 1.45 -3.88 8.40
C ASN A 33 0.23 -3.13 7.79
N SER A 34 0.45 -1.95 7.23
CA SER A 34 -0.56 -1.18 6.48
C SER A 34 -0.59 -1.63 5.02
N THR A 35 -1.76 -2.05 4.54
CA THR A 35 -1.95 -2.44 3.13
C THR A 35 -1.83 -1.22 2.21
N ALA A 36 -2.20 -0.03 2.67
CA ALA A 36 -2.04 1.21 1.93
C ALA A 36 -0.54 1.54 1.73
N THR A 37 0.27 1.43 2.78
CA THR A 37 1.72 1.68 2.71
C THR A 37 2.40 0.75 1.70
N TRP A 38 2.03 -0.52 1.70
CA TRP A 38 2.57 -1.51 0.75
C TRP A 38 2.15 -1.21 -0.69
N ALA A 39 0.87 -0.89 -0.92
CA ALA A 39 0.38 -0.47 -2.23
C ALA A 39 1.10 0.78 -2.75
N VAL A 40 1.37 1.76 -1.88
CA VAL A 40 2.13 2.97 -2.22
C VAL A 40 3.60 2.64 -2.53
N ALA A 41 4.21 1.67 -1.87
CA ALA A 41 5.56 1.19 -2.23
C ALA A 41 5.60 0.61 -3.65
N ALA A 42 4.60 -0.19 -4.05
CA ALA A 42 4.48 -0.69 -5.42
C ALA A 42 4.27 0.45 -6.44
N PHE A 43 3.48 1.46 -6.10
CA PHE A 43 3.32 2.67 -6.90
C PHE A 43 4.62 3.44 -7.06
N ALA A 44 5.35 3.67 -5.97
CA ALA A 44 6.62 4.37 -5.97
C ALA A 44 7.66 3.63 -6.82
N LEU A 45 7.71 2.30 -6.74
CA LEU A 45 8.56 1.48 -7.61
C LEU A 45 8.18 1.68 -9.09
N GLY A 46 6.90 1.59 -9.44
CA GLY A 46 6.42 1.86 -10.81
C GLY A 46 6.73 3.29 -11.29
N LEU A 47 6.69 4.26 -10.39
CA LEU A 47 7.05 5.65 -10.63
C LEU A 47 8.57 5.84 -10.84
N TRP A 48 9.40 4.97 -10.25
CA TRP A 48 10.86 5.04 -10.35
C TRP A 48 11.43 4.29 -11.56
N VAL A 49 10.95 3.09 -11.87
CA VAL A 49 11.59 2.18 -12.85
C VAL A 49 11.62 2.71 -14.30
N ARG A 50 10.89 3.80 -14.60
CA ARG A 50 10.85 4.48 -15.92
C ARG A 50 10.69 3.54 -17.13
N THR A 51 10.09 2.37 -16.94
CA THR A 51 9.78 1.40 -17.99
C THR A 51 8.32 1.48 -18.44
N GLY A 52 7.93 0.63 -19.39
CA GLY A 52 6.54 0.41 -19.77
C GLY A 52 5.68 -0.20 -18.65
N VAL A 53 4.36 -0.07 -18.80
CA VAL A 53 3.34 -0.46 -17.82
C VAL A 53 3.48 -1.92 -17.38
N TRP A 54 3.70 -2.85 -18.32
CA TRP A 54 3.85 -4.28 -18.01
C TRP A 54 5.03 -4.57 -17.08
N ARG A 55 6.19 -3.97 -17.34
CA ARG A 55 7.38 -4.17 -16.50
C ARG A 55 7.18 -3.57 -15.10
N ALA A 56 6.49 -2.45 -15.00
CA ALA A 56 6.18 -1.82 -13.72
C ALA A 56 5.14 -2.62 -12.91
N ALA A 57 4.12 -3.17 -13.58
CA ALA A 57 3.15 -4.08 -12.97
C ALA A 57 3.83 -5.35 -12.42
N VAL A 58 4.65 -6.02 -13.25
CA VAL A 58 5.43 -7.19 -12.80
C VAL A 58 6.36 -6.83 -11.64
N ALA A 59 6.98 -5.65 -11.68
CA ALA A 59 7.82 -5.18 -10.58
C ALA A 59 7.01 -4.96 -9.29
N GLY A 60 5.84 -4.32 -9.36
CA GLY A 60 4.95 -4.17 -8.21
C GLY A 60 4.52 -5.52 -7.63
N VAL A 61 4.17 -6.49 -8.49
CA VAL A 61 3.81 -7.86 -8.08
C VAL A 61 4.95 -8.52 -7.33
N VAL A 62 6.15 -8.56 -7.91
CA VAL A 62 7.30 -9.23 -7.29
C VAL A 62 7.67 -8.54 -5.97
N LEU A 63 7.61 -7.21 -5.90
CA LEU A 63 7.86 -6.47 -4.66
C LEU A 63 6.90 -6.92 -3.54
N LEU A 64 5.60 -6.97 -3.82
CA LEU A 64 4.59 -7.30 -2.80
C LEU A 64 4.57 -8.79 -2.44
N VAL A 65 4.71 -9.69 -3.42
CA VAL A 65 4.75 -11.14 -3.18
C VAL A 65 5.98 -11.53 -2.37
N VAL A 66 7.12 -10.85 -2.55
CA VAL A 66 8.32 -11.09 -1.73
C VAL A 66 8.22 -10.42 -0.35
N ALA A 67 7.51 -9.30 -0.23
CA ALA A 67 7.35 -8.61 1.05
C ALA A 67 6.62 -9.47 2.09
N VAL A 68 5.54 -10.17 1.71
CA VAL A 68 4.76 -11.01 2.64
C VAL A 68 5.61 -12.05 3.38
N PRO A 69 6.35 -12.97 2.72
CA PRO A 69 7.17 -13.95 3.43
C PRO A 69 8.33 -13.28 4.18
N SER A 70 8.84 -12.14 3.72
CA SER A 70 9.92 -11.42 4.38
C SER A 70 9.48 -10.77 5.70
N TYR A 71 8.23 -10.29 5.76
CA TYR A 71 7.58 -9.82 6.98
C TYR A 71 7.46 -10.94 8.02
N TYR A 72 6.95 -12.10 7.61
CA TYR A 72 6.83 -13.25 8.51
C TYR A 72 8.18 -13.87 8.90
N LEU A 73 9.19 -13.80 8.03
CA LEU A 73 10.56 -14.16 8.39
C LEU A 73 11.11 -13.24 9.49
N ALA A 74 10.90 -11.93 9.37
CA ALA A 74 11.27 -10.99 10.43
C ALA A 74 10.52 -11.29 11.74
N ALA A 75 9.22 -11.62 11.65
CA ALA A 75 8.43 -12.05 12.80
C ALA A 75 9.02 -13.27 13.49
N ALA A 76 9.37 -14.32 12.73
CA ALA A 76 9.99 -15.52 13.28
C ALA A 76 11.34 -15.21 13.97
N LEU A 77 12.20 -14.41 13.33
CA LEU A 77 13.53 -14.09 13.86
C LEU A 77 13.50 -13.16 15.08
N LEU A 78 12.53 -12.25 15.16
CA LEU A 78 12.52 -11.16 16.14
C LEU A 78 11.44 -11.31 17.21
N GLN A 79 10.49 -12.21 17.00
CA GLN A 79 9.41 -12.51 17.94
C GLN A 79 9.33 -14.00 18.32
N GLY A 80 9.95 -14.88 17.54
CA GLY A 80 9.84 -16.33 17.74
C GLY A 80 8.55 -16.91 17.18
N ASP A 81 7.88 -16.22 16.26
CA ASP A 81 6.71 -16.75 15.54
C ASP A 81 7.10 -18.01 14.72
N ASP A 82 6.16 -18.92 14.51
CA ASP A 82 6.40 -20.14 13.71
C ASP A 82 6.58 -19.81 12.22
N LEU A 83 7.66 -20.32 11.60
CA LEU A 83 7.93 -20.17 10.17
C LEU A 83 6.84 -20.79 9.29
N ALA A 84 6.05 -21.74 9.80
CA ALA A 84 4.90 -22.31 9.09
C ALA A 84 3.88 -21.24 8.66
N VAL A 85 3.83 -20.09 9.34
CA VAL A 85 2.96 -18.95 8.99
C VAL A 85 3.25 -18.42 7.60
N ILE A 86 4.50 -18.49 7.10
CA ILE A 86 4.87 -18.04 5.75
C ILE A 86 4.02 -18.73 4.67
N THR A 87 3.69 -20.00 4.88
CA THR A 87 2.92 -20.83 3.95
C THR A 87 1.45 -21.02 4.37
N ALA A 88 1.01 -20.35 5.43
CA ALA A 88 -0.38 -20.44 5.88
C ALA A 88 -1.35 -19.90 4.81
N PRO A 89 -2.59 -20.43 4.73
CA PRO A 89 -3.58 -19.97 3.75
C PRO A 89 -3.81 -18.45 3.76
N THR A 90 -3.73 -17.81 4.92
CA THR A 90 -3.84 -16.35 5.08
C THR A 90 -2.68 -15.62 4.40
N SER A 91 -1.45 -16.10 4.54
CA SER A 91 -0.27 -15.56 3.87
C SER A 91 -0.34 -15.73 2.35
N LEU A 92 -0.88 -16.87 1.87
CA LEU A 92 -1.14 -17.08 0.45
C LEU A 92 -2.19 -16.10 -0.08
N LEU A 93 -3.25 -15.83 0.70
CA LEU A 93 -4.26 -14.83 0.37
C LEU A 93 -3.64 -13.43 0.28
N TRP A 94 -2.80 -13.04 1.23
CA TRP A 94 -2.09 -11.76 1.19
C TRP A 94 -1.17 -11.63 -0.02
N MET A 95 -0.45 -12.70 -0.39
CA MET A 95 0.34 -12.71 -1.63
C MET A 95 -0.55 -12.56 -2.87
N ALA A 96 -1.71 -13.22 -2.92
CA ALA A 96 -2.65 -13.07 -4.02
C ALA A 96 -3.22 -11.64 -4.12
N SER A 97 -3.57 -11.02 -2.99
CA SER A 97 -3.93 -9.60 -2.92
C SER A 97 -2.76 -8.70 -3.36
N GLY A 98 -1.53 -9.06 -2.99
CA GLY A 98 -0.30 -8.41 -3.41
C GLY A 98 -0.08 -8.47 -4.92
N VAL A 99 -0.50 -9.53 -5.61
CA VAL A 99 -0.50 -9.59 -7.08
C VAL A 99 -1.44 -8.52 -7.65
N LEU A 100 -2.68 -8.45 -7.17
CA LEU A 100 -3.67 -7.49 -7.64
C LEU A 100 -3.22 -6.04 -7.39
N ALA A 101 -2.79 -5.74 -6.17
CA ALA A 101 -2.25 -4.44 -5.80
C ALA A 101 -0.99 -4.11 -6.61
N GLY A 102 -0.08 -5.07 -6.80
CA GLY A 102 1.14 -4.88 -7.56
C GLY A 102 0.89 -4.50 -9.02
N VAL A 103 -0.09 -5.13 -9.65
CA VAL A 103 -0.52 -4.79 -11.01
C VAL A 103 -1.08 -3.37 -11.05
N VAL A 104 -2.06 -3.06 -10.20
CA VAL A 104 -2.77 -1.77 -10.19
C VAL A 104 -1.82 -0.61 -9.87
N PHE A 105 -1.11 -0.70 -8.73
CA PHE A 105 -0.26 0.37 -8.24
C PHE A 105 1.03 0.50 -9.05
N GLY A 106 1.65 -0.63 -9.44
CA GLY A 106 2.82 -0.62 -10.32
C GLY A 106 2.52 0.02 -11.67
N ALA A 107 1.39 -0.30 -12.30
CA ALA A 107 0.94 0.35 -13.53
C ALA A 107 0.64 1.84 -13.33
N ALA A 108 -0.04 2.19 -12.24
CA ALA A 108 -0.38 3.57 -11.89
C ALA A 108 0.87 4.44 -11.74
N GLY A 109 1.97 3.93 -11.17
CA GLY A 109 3.23 4.66 -11.08
C GLY A 109 3.75 5.12 -12.46
N VAL A 110 3.52 4.35 -13.52
CA VAL A 110 3.85 4.74 -14.90
C VAL A 110 2.89 5.82 -15.42
N TRP A 111 1.59 5.63 -15.21
CA TRP A 111 0.54 6.56 -15.65
C TRP A 111 0.60 7.92 -14.94
N ALA A 112 1.12 8.00 -13.72
CA ALA A 112 1.32 9.27 -13.02
C ALA A 112 2.21 10.24 -13.82
N ARG A 113 3.08 9.72 -14.69
CA ARG A 113 3.94 10.53 -15.57
C ARG A 113 3.27 10.92 -16.89
N THR A 114 2.22 10.22 -17.32
CA THR A 114 1.52 10.49 -18.60
C THR A 114 0.65 11.74 -18.51
N SER A 115 -0.09 12.11 -19.56
CA SER A 115 -1.05 13.24 -19.54
C SER A 115 -2.51 12.76 -19.47
N GLY A 116 -3.44 13.70 -19.37
CA GLY A 116 -4.88 13.41 -19.42
C GLY A 116 -5.43 12.65 -18.22
N TRP A 117 -6.53 11.91 -18.43
CA TRP A 117 -7.26 11.22 -17.37
C TRP A 117 -6.43 10.13 -16.68
N ARG A 118 -5.51 9.46 -17.39
CA ARG A 118 -4.62 8.43 -16.81
C ARG A 118 -3.76 9.00 -15.69
N ARG A 119 -3.27 10.23 -15.84
CA ARG A 119 -2.51 10.93 -14.78
C ARG A 119 -3.39 11.14 -13.55
N VAL A 120 -4.62 11.60 -13.74
CA VAL A 120 -5.56 11.88 -12.64
C VAL A 120 -5.85 10.61 -11.84
N VAL A 121 -6.22 9.52 -12.52
CA VAL A 121 -6.51 8.24 -11.86
C VAL A 121 -5.26 7.69 -11.14
N ALA A 122 -4.10 7.76 -11.78
CA ALA A 122 -2.86 7.31 -11.18
C ALA A 122 -2.46 8.08 -9.92
N VAL A 123 -2.64 9.40 -9.91
CA VAL A 123 -2.39 10.26 -8.73
C VAL A 123 -3.43 10.00 -7.63
N ALA A 124 -4.66 9.66 -8.01
CA ALA A 124 -5.74 9.38 -7.06
C ALA A 124 -5.52 8.07 -6.29
N LEU A 125 -4.95 7.03 -6.93
CA LEU A 125 -4.83 5.68 -6.34
C LEU A 125 -4.08 5.64 -4.99
N PRO A 126 -2.87 6.23 -4.83
CA PRO A 126 -2.17 6.29 -3.54
C PRO A 126 -2.98 7.00 -2.44
N ALA A 127 -3.69 8.06 -2.79
CA ALA A 127 -4.55 8.76 -1.84
C ALA A 127 -5.80 7.92 -1.48
N ALA A 128 -6.39 7.25 -2.47
CA ALA A 128 -7.57 6.42 -2.29
C ALA A 128 -7.35 5.28 -1.29
N VAL A 129 -6.18 4.61 -1.31
CA VAL A 129 -5.91 3.52 -0.36
C VAL A 129 -5.74 4.00 1.07
N PHE A 130 -5.14 5.18 1.29
CA PHE A 130 -5.10 5.76 2.62
C PHE A 130 -6.48 6.27 3.07
N VAL A 131 -7.31 6.81 2.17
CA VAL A 131 -8.70 7.15 2.50
C VAL A 131 -9.51 5.90 2.86
N GLU A 132 -9.31 4.79 2.15
CA GLU A 132 -9.92 3.49 2.47
C GLU A 132 -9.50 3.01 3.87
N GLU A 133 -8.20 3.06 4.17
CA GLU A 133 -7.68 2.64 5.47
C GLU A 133 -8.19 3.53 6.61
N ALA A 134 -8.27 4.85 6.38
CA ALA A 134 -8.88 5.80 7.30
C ALA A 134 -10.35 5.43 7.58
N LEU A 135 -11.14 5.02 6.57
CA LEU A 135 -12.52 4.58 6.77
C LEU A 135 -12.60 3.31 7.65
N ARG A 136 -11.68 2.36 7.47
CA ARG A 136 -11.57 1.19 8.37
C ARG A 136 -11.24 1.61 9.80
N PHE A 137 -10.32 2.57 9.98
CA PHE A 137 -9.99 3.10 11.30
C PHE A 137 -11.13 3.91 11.94
N VAL A 138 -11.97 4.60 11.16
CA VAL A 138 -13.20 5.21 11.68
C VAL A 138 -14.10 4.14 12.30
N GLY A 139 -14.24 2.99 11.64
CA GLY A 139 -14.97 1.83 12.17
C GLY A 139 -14.39 1.35 13.51
N ARG A 140 -13.07 1.17 13.58
CA ARG A 140 -12.37 0.77 14.81
C ARG A 140 -12.50 1.80 15.93
N ALA A 141 -12.39 3.09 15.60
CA ALA A 141 -12.50 4.18 16.56
C ALA A 141 -13.91 4.25 17.17
N ARG A 142 -14.95 4.06 16.35
CA ARG A 142 -16.34 3.97 16.82
C ARG A 142 -16.60 2.74 17.69
N ALA A 143 -15.85 1.65 17.45
CA ALA A 143 -15.87 0.45 18.30
C ALA A 143 -15.04 0.61 19.60
N GLY A 144 -14.45 1.78 19.85
CA GLY A 144 -13.70 2.07 21.07
C GLY A 144 -12.23 1.66 21.04
N TYR A 145 -11.67 1.31 19.89
CA TYR A 145 -10.24 0.98 19.78
C TYR A 145 -9.37 2.20 20.15
N PRO A 146 -8.53 2.11 21.21
CA PRO A 146 -7.80 3.26 21.71
C PRO A 146 -6.95 3.94 20.64
N GLY A 147 -7.14 5.25 20.50
CA GLY A 147 -6.35 6.11 19.64
C GLY A 147 -6.56 5.94 18.13
N ALA A 148 -7.48 5.10 17.66
CA ALA A 148 -7.73 4.87 16.22
C ALA A 148 -8.06 6.16 15.44
N TRP A 149 -8.57 7.20 16.12
CA TRP A 149 -8.74 8.53 15.53
C TRP A 149 -7.42 9.15 15.05
N TRP A 150 -6.30 8.86 15.70
CA TRP A 150 -4.98 9.28 15.22
C TRP A 150 -4.61 8.61 13.91
N ASN A 151 -4.92 7.32 13.73
CA ASN A 151 -4.69 6.65 12.45
C ASN A 151 -5.51 7.30 11.33
N VAL A 152 -6.78 7.64 11.58
CA VAL A 152 -7.61 8.39 10.63
C VAL A 152 -6.93 9.69 10.22
N VAL A 153 -6.41 10.46 11.17
CA VAL A 153 -5.73 11.74 10.90
C VAL A 153 -4.43 11.52 10.12
N ILE A 154 -3.64 10.51 10.50
CA ILE A 154 -2.37 10.17 9.83
C ILE A 154 -2.63 9.77 8.39
N ASP A 155 -3.57 8.85 8.14
CA ASP A 155 -3.87 8.35 6.80
C ASP A 155 -4.42 9.44 5.88
N LEU A 156 -5.34 10.28 6.38
CA LEU A 156 -5.82 11.44 5.62
C LEU A 156 -4.70 12.46 5.35
N GLY A 157 -3.78 12.64 6.30
CA GLY A 157 -2.58 13.46 6.13
C GLY A 157 -1.65 12.90 5.04
N LEU A 158 -1.42 11.59 5.04
CA LEU A 158 -0.62 10.89 4.01
C LEU A 158 -1.30 10.95 2.64
N ALA A 159 -2.62 10.78 2.57
CA ALA A 159 -3.38 10.95 1.35
C ALA A 159 -3.22 12.36 0.76
N ALA A 160 -3.38 13.39 1.60
CA ALA A 160 -3.19 14.79 1.19
C ALA A 160 -1.75 15.07 0.74
N LEU A 161 -0.76 14.55 1.48
CA LEU A 161 0.66 14.66 1.14
C LEU A 161 0.96 14.01 -0.22
N LEU A 162 0.43 12.82 -0.49
CA LEU A 162 0.64 12.13 -1.77
C LEU A 162 0.00 12.88 -2.94
N LEU A 163 -1.19 13.48 -2.75
CA LEU A 163 -1.78 14.36 -3.75
C LEU A 163 -0.88 15.56 -4.04
N GLU A 164 -0.28 16.17 -3.00
CA GLU A 164 0.62 17.31 -3.15
C GLU A 164 1.91 16.95 -3.88
N LEU A 165 2.55 15.84 -3.48
CA LEU A 165 3.84 15.39 -4.01
C LEU A 165 3.74 14.85 -5.46
N VAL A 166 2.67 14.10 -5.76
CA VAL A 166 2.52 13.43 -7.07
C VAL A 166 1.68 14.27 -8.03
N GLY A 167 0.68 14.99 -7.53
CA GLY A 167 -0.15 15.91 -8.31
C GLY A 167 0.63 17.16 -8.68
N ARG A 168 1.19 17.21 -9.89
CA ARG A 168 2.05 18.33 -10.33
C ARG A 168 1.35 19.69 -10.49
N THR A 169 0.03 19.70 -10.59
CA THR A 169 -0.75 20.94 -10.79
C THR A 169 -2.00 20.91 -9.93
N LEU A 170 -2.49 22.09 -9.52
CA LEU A 170 -3.70 22.22 -8.70
C LEU A 170 -4.90 21.50 -9.33
N ARG A 171 -5.09 21.62 -10.65
CA ARG A 171 -6.15 20.90 -11.37
C ARG A 171 -6.05 19.38 -11.20
N VAL A 172 -4.86 18.81 -11.34
CA VAL A 172 -4.66 17.36 -11.16
C VAL A 172 -4.90 16.96 -9.72
N ARG A 173 -4.45 17.76 -8.74
CA ARG A 173 -4.67 17.52 -7.31
C ARG A 173 -6.15 17.45 -6.97
N LEU A 174 -6.92 18.45 -7.39
CA LEU A 174 -8.36 18.51 -7.12
C LEU A 174 -9.14 17.38 -7.79
N LEU A 175 -8.85 17.11 -9.08
CA LEU A 175 -9.50 16.00 -9.78
C LEU A 175 -9.13 14.65 -9.17
N ALA A 176 -7.87 14.46 -8.78
CA ALA A 176 -7.42 13.23 -8.15
C ALA A 176 -8.05 13.05 -6.76
N ALA A 177 -8.21 14.13 -5.97
CA ALA A 177 -8.91 14.08 -4.70
C ALA A 177 -10.37 13.63 -4.88
N VAL A 178 -11.08 14.17 -5.86
CA VAL A 178 -12.46 13.76 -6.18
C VAL A 178 -12.53 12.31 -6.63
N VAL A 179 -11.59 11.87 -7.48
CA VAL A 179 -11.52 10.49 -7.98
C VAL A 179 -11.09 9.50 -6.89
N ALA A 180 -10.32 9.95 -5.90
CA ALA A 180 -9.87 9.09 -4.80
C ALA A 180 -11.05 8.59 -3.95
N LEU A 181 -12.11 9.39 -3.79
CA LEU A 181 -13.29 9.01 -2.99
C LEU A 181 -14.02 7.76 -3.53
N PRO A 182 -14.49 7.70 -4.80
CA PRO A 182 -15.13 6.50 -5.32
C PRO A 182 -14.16 5.30 -5.40
N LEU A 183 -12.87 5.53 -5.62
CA LEU A 183 -11.87 4.46 -5.59
C LEU A 183 -11.67 3.89 -4.18
N ALA A 184 -11.68 4.75 -3.15
CA ALA A 184 -11.61 4.32 -1.75
C ALA A 184 -12.84 3.51 -1.35
N VAL A 185 -14.03 3.93 -1.79
CA VAL A 185 -15.27 3.18 -1.60
C VAL A 185 -15.20 1.81 -2.26
N LEU A 186 -14.75 1.73 -3.51
CA LEU A 186 -14.55 0.45 -4.21
C LEU A 186 -13.52 -0.44 -3.48
N GLY A 187 -12.44 0.16 -2.99
CA GLY A 187 -11.43 -0.52 -2.16
C GLY A 187 -12.04 -1.11 -0.89
N THR A 188 -12.87 -0.33 -0.18
CA THR A 188 -13.57 -0.76 1.04
C THR A 188 -14.44 -1.99 0.76
N PHE A 189 -15.25 -1.96 -0.30
CA PHE A 189 -16.08 -3.10 -0.70
C PHE A 189 -15.25 -4.35 -1.03
N THR A 190 -14.15 -4.17 -1.77
CA THR A 190 -13.25 -5.27 -2.13
C THR A 190 -12.63 -5.88 -0.88
N PHE A 191 -12.17 -5.06 0.06
CA PHE A 191 -11.58 -5.52 1.31
C PHE A 191 -12.59 -6.30 2.14
N THR A 192 -13.82 -5.80 2.28
CA THR A 192 -14.88 -6.51 3.02
C THR A 192 -15.27 -7.85 2.39
N ALA A 193 -15.18 -7.99 1.07
CA ALA A 193 -15.52 -9.23 0.37
C ALA A 193 -14.40 -10.28 0.43
N VAL A 194 -13.15 -9.87 0.65
CA VAL A 194 -11.97 -10.76 0.68
C VAL A 194 -11.54 -11.09 2.11
N ALA A 195 -11.74 -10.17 3.06
CA ALA A 195 -11.33 -10.32 4.45
C ALA A 195 -12.49 -10.68 5.43
N GLY A 196 -13.74 -10.66 4.95
CA GLY A 196 -14.91 -11.14 5.68
C GLY A 196 -15.19 -12.61 5.38
#